data_AF-A0A945FKT4-F1
#
_entry.id   AF-A0A945FKT4-F1
#
_cell.length_a   1.000
_cell.length_b   1.000
_cell.length_c   1.000
_cell.angle_alpha   90.00
_cell.angle_beta   90.00
_cell.angle_gamma   90.00
#
_symmetry.space_group_name_H-M   'P 1'
#
loop_
_entity.id
_entity.type
_entity.pdbx_description
1 polymer ?
#
loop_
_entity_poly.entity_id
_entity_poly.type
_entity_poly.pdbx_seq_one_letter_code
_entity_poly.pdbx_strand_id
1 'polypeptide(L)'
;DGVGYFFLGEQNFVVQAETQTGSWKDLEANSTRPETITKDVFKMWVDHGAQPVDGAYAYAVMPGIDRDAFATQADDLPFKVLAQTSAVQAVEFADRNLAQVVFFEAGNLKVLDTMDVSVNAPCLVMVQTDGQCVSLSVADPTQKLDQIQITIGGVFEGTGAVVEGSLTVVTVDLPQNEWAGKTVDVSLLKQ
;
A
#
# COMPACT_ATOMS: atom_id res chain seq x y z
N ASP A 1 -4.11 -24.25 5.72
CA ASP A 1 -3.11 -23.16 5.77
C ASP A 1 -3.62 -21.95 6.54
N GLY A 2 -4.96 -21.77 6.66
CA GLY A 2 -5.55 -20.72 7.50
C GLY A 2 -5.37 -19.33 6.89
N VAL A 3 -5.36 -19.24 5.56
CA VAL A 3 -5.19 -17.97 4.84
C VAL A 3 -6.50 -17.62 4.15
N GLY A 4 -7.06 -16.47 4.49
CA GLY A 4 -8.22 -15.90 3.84
C GLY A 4 -7.82 -14.98 2.69
N TYR A 5 -8.57 -15.03 1.60
CA TYR A 5 -8.43 -14.12 0.47
C TYR A 5 -9.74 -13.38 0.25
N PHE A 6 -9.71 -12.05 0.31
CA PHE A 6 -10.89 -11.19 0.15
C PHE A 6 -10.74 -10.38 -1.12
N PHE A 7 -11.75 -10.40 -1.99
CA PHE A 7 -11.77 -9.61 -3.21
C PHE A 7 -12.56 -8.32 -2.98
N LEU A 8 -11.95 -7.18 -3.29
CA LEU A 8 -12.43 -5.85 -2.92
C LEU A 8 -13.22 -5.21 -4.06
N GLY A 9 -14.17 -5.98 -4.60
CA GLY A 9 -14.91 -5.66 -5.81
C GLY A 9 -15.13 -6.90 -6.68
N GLU A 10 -15.96 -6.75 -7.70
CA GLU A 10 -16.16 -7.80 -8.69
C GLU A 10 -14.91 -7.94 -9.56
N GLN A 11 -14.37 -9.16 -9.68
CA GLN A 11 -13.22 -9.44 -10.53
C GLN A 11 -13.20 -10.91 -10.95
N ASN A 12 -12.71 -11.16 -12.17
CA ASN A 12 -12.50 -12.51 -12.67
C ASN A 12 -11.24 -13.10 -12.07
N PHE A 13 -11.38 -14.14 -11.26
CA PHE A 13 -10.25 -14.86 -10.68
C PHE A 13 -10.33 -16.34 -11.00
N VAL A 14 -9.17 -16.98 -11.05
CA VAL A 14 -9.03 -18.42 -11.25
C VAL A 14 -8.32 -19.00 -10.05
N VAL A 15 -8.80 -20.16 -9.60
CA VAL A 15 -8.19 -20.95 -8.53
C VAL A 15 -7.80 -22.31 -9.07
N GLN A 16 -6.58 -22.76 -8.76
CA GLN A 16 -6.10 -24.10 -9.05
C GLN A 16 -5.45 -24.69 -7.81
N ALA A 17 -5.89 -25.89 -7.43
CA ALA A 17 -5.28 -26.69 -6.36
C ALA A 17 -4.90 -28.04 -6.96
N GLU A 18 -3.66 -28.14 -7.44
CA GLU A 18 -3.20 -29.27 -8.24
C GLU A 18 -1.80 -29.72 -7.82
N THR A 19 -1.53 -31.01 -7.98
CA THR A 19 -0.20 -31.57 -7.77
C THR A 19 0.74 -31.14 -8.92
N GLN A 20 1.85 -30.51 -8.57
CA GLN A 20 2.89 -30.07 -9.51
C GLN A 20 4.14 -30.95 -9.33
N THR A 21 4.85 -31.19 -10.43
CA THR A 21 6.03 -32.05 -10.46
C THR A 21 7.14 -31.37 -11.25
N GLY A 22 8.36 -31.35 -10.72
CA GLY A 22 9.54 -30.79 -11.38
C GLY A 22 10.84 -31.17 -10.67
N SER A 23 11.99 -30.80 -11.24
CA SER A 23 13.31 -31.05 -10.67
C SER A 23 14.18 -29.79 -10.66
N TRP A 24 15.17 -29.72 -9.78
CA TRP A 24 16.15 -28.62 -9.80
C TRP A 24 16.93 -28.58 -11.12
N LYS A 25 17.10 -29.73 -11.78
CA LYS A 25 17.76 -29.84 -13.08
C LYS A 25 16.99 -29.15 -14.21
N ASP A 26 15.67 -28.98 -14.08
CA ASP A 26 14.85 -28.26 -15.06
C ASP A 26 15.07 -26.74 -15.01
N LEU A 27 15.49 -26.22 -13.84
CA LEU A 27 15.79 -24.80 -13.62
C LEU A 27 17.27 -24.46 -13.80
N GLU A 28 18.14 -25.39 -13.38
CA GLU A 28 19.58 -25.22 -13.38
C GLU A 28 20.24 -26.38 -14.11
N ALA A 29 20.73 -26.12 -15.32
CA ALA A 29 21.33 -27.16 -16.18
C ALA A 29 22.50 -27.91 -15.51
N ASN A 30 23.23 -27.26 -14.60
CA ASN A 30 24.37 -27.83 -13.88
C ASN A 30 24.00 -28.38 -12.49
N SER A 31 22.71 -28.42 -12.13
CA SER A 31 22.30 -28.96 -10.85
C SER A 31 22.62 -30.44 -10.73
N THR A 32 23.27 -30.79 -9.62
CA THR A 32 23.56 -32.19 -9.26
C THR A 32 22.38 -32.87 -8.59
N ARG A 33 21.20 -32.24 -8.57
CA ARG A 33 19.98 -32.70 -7.94
C ARG A 33 18.91 -33.06 -8.99
N PRO A 34 19.05 -34.21 -9.67
CA PRO A 34 18.16 -34.62 -10.74
C PRO A 34 16.83 -35.19 -10.24
N GLU A 35 16.66 -35.32 -8.92
CA GLU A 35 15.45 -35.90 -8.36
C GLU A 35 14.20 -35.10 -8.75
N THR A 36 13.17 -35.83 -9.17
CA THR A 36 11.85 -35.27 -9.36
C THR A 36 11.19 -35.07 -8.01
N ILE A 37 10.66 -33.86 -7.79
CA ILE A 37 9.96 -33.44 -6.60
C ILE A 37 8.50 -33.21 -6.99
N THR A 38 7.58 -33.80 -6.21
CA THR A 38 6.14 -33.66 -6.41
C THR A 38 5.51 -33.05 -5.16
N LYS A 39 4.70 -32.00 -5.34
CA LYS A 39 4.04 -31.25 -4.26
C LYS A 39 2.66 -30.78 -4.69
N ASP A 40 1.73 -30.72 -3.75
CA ASP A 40 0.46 -30.03 -3.95
C ASP A 40 0.69 -28.52 -3.90
N VAL A 41 0.17 -27.80 -4.91
CA VAL A 41 0.34 -26.35 -5.05
C VAL A 41 -1.02 -25.70 -5.24
N PHE A 42 -1.28 -24.70 -4.41
CA PHE A 42 -2.39 -23.77 -4.58
C PHE A 42 -1.93 -22.56 -5.40
N LYS A 43 -2.68 -22.22 -6.44
CA LYS A 43 -2.49 -21.04 -7.28
C LYS A 43 -3.80 -20.27 -7.35
N MET A 44 -3.69 -18.95 -7.30
CA MET A 44 -4.80 -18.05 -7.54
C MET A 44 -4.30 -16.82 -8.27
N TRP A 45 -5.03 -16.38 -9.29
CA TRP A 45 -4.69 -15.16 -10.03
C TRP A 45 -5.94 -14.47 -10.55
N VAL A 46 -5.84 -13.16 -10.74
CA VAL A 46 -6.85 -12.35 -11.42
C VAL A 46 -6.58 -12.43 -12.93
N ASP A 47 -7.61 -12.76 -13.70
CA ASP A 47 -7.52 -12.83 -15.16
C ASP A 47 -8.09 -11.55 -15.78
N HIS A 48 -7.20 -10.68 -16.26
CA HIS A 48 -7.57 -9.44 -16.96
C HIS A 48 -7.93 -9.67 -18.43
N GLY A 49 -7.81 -10.90 -18.95
CA GLY A 49 -8.03 -11.23 -20.35
C GLY A 49 -6.91 -10.75 -21.28
N ALA A 50 -7.17 -10.79 -22.59
CA ALA A 50 -6.20 -10.39 -23.60
C ALA A 50 -6.23 -8.86 -23.81
N GLN A 51 -5.05 -8.22 -23.79
CA GLN A 51 -4.87 -6.78 -24.04
C GLN A 51 -5.80 -5.89 -23.18
N PRO A 52 -5.74 -6.00 -21.83
CA PRO A 52 -6.55 -5.14 -20.98
C PRO A 52 -6.14 -3.67 -21.14
N VAL A 53 -7.12 -2.77 -21.14
CA VAL A 53 -6.93 -1.32 -21.05
C VAL A 53 -7.38 -0.91 -19.65
N ASP A 54 -6.50 -0.26 -18.89
CA ASP A 54 -6.76 0.16 -17.50
C ASP A 54 -7.28 -0.97 -16.60
N GLY A 55 -6.79 -2.20 -16.80
CA GLY A 55 -7.13 -3.35 -15.96
C GLY A 55 -6.72 -3.10 -14.51
N ALA A 56 -7.65 -3.36 -13.59
CA ALA A 56 -7.47 -3.13 -12.16
C ALA A 56 -7.88 -4.36 -11.36
N TYR A 57 -7.23 -4.56 -10.21
CA TYR A 57 -7.58 -5.59 -9.24
C TYR A 57 -7.42 -5.04 -7.82
N ALA A 58 -8.19 -5.59 -6.89
CA ALA A 58 -8.03 -5.27 -5.48
C ALA A 58 -8.37 -6.51 -4.65
N TYR A 59 -7.43 -6.92 -3.80
CA TYR A 59 -7.62 -8.04 -2.89
C TYR A 59 -6.87 -7.81 -1.58
N ALA A 60 -7.27 -8.52 -0.53
CA ALA A 60 -6.54 -8.62 0.71
C ALA A 60 -6.27 -10.08 1.07
N VAL A 61 -5.12 -10.31 1.70
CA VAL A 61 -4.69 -11.62 2.20
C VAL A 61 -4.65 -11.52 3.71
N MET A 62 -5.32 -12.43 4.39
CA MET A 62 -5.36 -12.51 5.85
C MET A 62 -4.85 -13.86 6.33
N PRO A 63 -3.57 -13.97 6.69
CA PRO A 63 -3.03 -15.18 7.30
C PRO A 63 -3.57 -15.40 8.72
N GLY A 64 -3.72 -16.66 9.12
CA GLY A 64 -4.13 -17.07 10.46
C GLY A 64 -5.63 -16.95 10.75
N ILE A 65 -6.47 -16.67 9.74
CA ILE A 65 -7.91 -16.58 9.92
C ILE A 65 -8.56 -17.96 9.80
N ASP A 66 -9.43 -18.30 10.75
CA ASP A 66 -10.26 -19.50 10.67
C ASP A 66 -11.50 -19.28 9.79
N ARG A 67 -12.24 -20.37 9.52
CA ARG A 67 -13.38 -20.34 8.60
C ARG A 67 -14.54 -19.47 9.10
N ASP A 68 -14.82 -19.49 10.40
CA ASP A 68 -15.98 -18.80 10.98
C ASP A 68 -15.68 -17.30 11.09
N ALA A 69 -14.45 -16.95 11.47
CA ALA A 69 -13.93 -15.59 11.42
C ALA A 69 -13.89 -15.07 9.98
N PHE A 70 -13.45 -15.87 8.99
CA PHE A 70 -13.44 -15.48 7.58
C PHE A 70 -14.82 -15.14 7.05
N ALA A 71 -15.82 -15.96 7.37
CA ALA A 71 -17.20 -15.71 6.98
C ALA A 71 -17.74 -14.40 7.56
N THR A 72 -17.40 -14.09 8.81
CA THR A 72 -17.83 -12.84 9.47
C THR A 72 -17.08 -11.62 8.94
N GLN A 73 -15.77 -11.75 8.69
CA GLN A 73 -14.90 -10.65 8.27
C GLN A 73 -15.19 -10.17 6.85
N ALA A 74 -15.76 -11.03 6.00
CA ALA A 74 -16.03 -10.71 4.60
C ALA A 74 -16.96 -9.50 4.41
N ASP A 75 -17.84 -9.26 5.39
CA ASP A 75 -18.82 -8.16 5.35
C ASP A 75 -18.33 -6.89 6.08
N ASP A 76 -17.21 -6.97 6.82
CA ASP A 76 -16.70 -5.87 7.66
C ASP A 76 -15.16 -5.91 7.71
N LEU A 77 -14.51 -5.60 6.59
CA LEU A 77 -13.05 -5.52 6.55
C LEU A 77 -12.54 -4.35 7.39
N PRO A 78 -11.38 -4.47 8.08
CA PRO A 78 -10.86 -3.42 8.96
C PRO A 78 -10.31 -2.22 8.18
N PHE A 79 -10.45 -2.21 6.86
CA PHE A 79 -10.01 -1.14 5.98
C PHE A 79 -10.99 -0.88 4.85
N LYS A 80 -10.91 0.31 4.27
CA LYS A 80 -11.57 0.70 3.03
C LYS A 80 -10.55 1.09 1.97
N VAL A 81 -10.85 0.85 0.71
CA VAL A 81 -10.10 1.39 -0.43
C VAL A 81 -10.57 2.83 -0.66
N LEU A 82 -9.65 3.80 -0.55
CA LEU A 82 -9.95 5.21 -0.77
C LEU A 82 -9.81 5.61 -2.24
N ALA A 83 -8.81 5.05 -2.92
CA ALA A 83 -8.51 5.33 -4.31
C ALA A 83 -7.88 4.11 -4.98
N GLN A 84 -8.24 3.88 -6.24
CA GLN A 84 -7.67 2.84 -7.09
C GLN A 84 -7.61 3.38 -8.52
N THR A 85 -6.72 4.35 -8.75
CA THR A 85 -6.51 4.98 -10.05
C THR A 85 -5.06 4.80 -10.48
N SER A 86 -4.75 5.14 -11.73
CA SER A 86 -3.36 5.16 -12.22
C SER A 86 -2.50 6.24 -11.54
N ALA A 87 -3.12 7.30 -11.04
CA ALA A 87 -2.45 8.41 -10.37
C ALA A 87 -2.25 8.17 -8.86
N VAL A 88 -3.25 7.57 -8.20
CA VAL A 88 -3.28 7.39 -6.74
C VAL A 88 -3.92 6.04 -6.38
N GLN A 89 -3.27 5.32 -5.48
CA GLN A 89 -3.82 4.13 -4.83
C GLN A 89 -3.74 4.29 -3.32
N ALA A 90 -4.83 4.01 -2.60
CA ALA A 90 -4.89 4.29 -1.18
C ALA A 90 -5.85 3.36 -0.43
N VAL A 91 -5.45 2.99 0.79
CA VAL A 91 -6.27 2.27 1.75
C VAL A 91 -6.28 2.98 3.09
N GLU A 92 -7.36 2.86 3.82
CA GLU A 92 -7.54 3.47 5.14
C GLU A 92 -8.06 2.46 6.16
N PHE A 93 -7.46 2.45 7.34
CA PHE A 93 -7.86 1.70 8.52
C PHE A 93 -8.42 2.67 9.56
N ALA A 94 -9.74 2.78 9.62
CA ALA A 94 -10.43 3.73 10.48
C ALA A 94 -10.22 3.44 11.98
N ASP A 95 -10.14 2.16 12.35
CA ASP A 95 -9.86 1.71 13.73
C ASP A 95 -8.50 2.17 14.25
N ARG A 96 -7.56 2.46 13.35
CA ARG A 96 -6.18 2.89 13.65
C ARG A 96 -5.90 4.34 13.27
N ASN A 97 -6.91 5.07 12.79
CA ASN A 97 -6.79 6.41 12.23
C ASN A 97 -5.60 6.51 11.25
N LEU A 98 -5.48 5.52 10.37
CA LEU A 98 -4.31 5.29 9.53
C LEU A 98 -4.71 5.25 8.06
N ALA A 99 -4.10 6.10 7.24
CA ALA A 99 -4.20 6.03 5.79
C ALA A 99 -2.82 5.74 5.18
N GLN A 100 -2.78 4.91 4.14
CA GLN A 100 -1.58 4.56 3.39
C GLN A 100 -1.84 4.84 1.92
N VAL A 101 -1.00 5.68 1.33
CA VAL A 101 -1.22 6.25 0.00
C VAL A 101 0.03 6.11 -0.85
N VAL A 102 -0.16 5.64 -2.08
CA VAL A 102 0.81 5.68 -3.16
C VAL A 102 0.37 6.77 -4.13
N PHE A 103 1.20 7.80 -4.29
CA PHE A 103 1.04 8.83 -5.32
C PHE A 103 2.03 8.51 -6.46
N PHE A 104 1.51 8.16 -7.63
CA PHE A 104 2.31 7.93 -8.83
C PHE A 104 2.67 9.24 -9.56
N GLU A 105 1.93 10.31 -9.27
CA GLU A 105 2.15 11.68 -9.72
C GLU A 105 1.79 12.67 -8.61
N ALA A 106 2.10 13.96 -8.81
CA ALA A 106 1.64 15.01 -7.92
C ALA A 106 0.10 15.00 -7.85
N GLY A 107 -0.46 15.11 -6.65
CA GLY A 107 -1.89 14.90 -6.47
C GLY A 107 -2.40 15.24 -5.10
N ASN A 108 -3.70 15.03 -4.90
CA ASN A 108 -4.37 15.22 -3.63
C ASN A 108 -5.34 14.07 -3.35
N LEU A 109 -5.53 13.76 -2.08
CA LEU A 109 -6.50 12.77 -1.61
C LEU A 109 -7.00 13.18 -0.23
N LYS A 110 -8.32 13.07 -0.02
CA LYS A 110 -8.90 13.18 1.32
C LYS A 110 -8.77 11.85 2.05
N VAL A 111 -8.21 11.88 3.25
CA VAL A 111 -8.03 10.72 4.13
C VAL A 111 -8.66 10.99 5.49
N LEU A 112 -8.96 9.92 6.23
CA LEU A 112 -9.56 9.93 7.57
C LEU A 112 -10.84 10.77 7.63
N ASP A 113 -11.58 10.77 6.51
CA ASP A 113 -12.78 11.54 6.18
C ASP A 113 -12.70 13.07 6.35
N THR A 114 -11.59 13.59 6.86
CA THR A 114 -11.50 14.96 7.40
C THR A 114 -10.24 15.71 6.97
N MET A 115 -9.22 15.02 6.47
CA MET A 115 -7.92 15.61 6.18
C MET A 115 -7.60 15.51 4.69
N ASP A 116 -7.48 16.65 4.02
CA ASP A 116 -6.95 16.70 2.67
C ASP A 116 -5.42 16.60 2.73
N VAL A 117 -4.84 15.67 1.99
CA VAL A 117 -3.39 15.45 1.87
C VAL A 117 -3.00 15.65 0.41
N SER A 118 -2.08 16.57 0.15
CA SER A 118 -1.56 16.86 -1.18
C SER A 118 -0.05 16.69 -1.22
N VAL A 119 0.46 16.23 -2.35
CA VAL A 119 1.90 16.05 -2.60
C VAL A 119 2.28 16.70 -3.92
N ASN A 120 3.48 17.28 -3.99
CA ASN A 120 3.97 17.95 -5.20
C ASN A 120 4.74 17.03 -6.16
N ALA A 121 4.96 15.77 -5.80
CA ALA A 121 5.72 14.78 -6.58
C ALA A 121 5.29 13.34 -6.24
N PRO A 122 5.64 12.34 -7.08
CA PRO A 122 5.40 10.92 -6.77
C PRO A 122 6.06 10.50 -5.46
N CYS A 123 5.34 9.80 -4.59
CA CYS A 123 5.84 9.34 -3.31
C CYS A 123 4.93 8.30 -2.65
N LEU A 124 5.43 7.70 -1.57
CA LEU A 124 4.63 6.96 -0.59
C LEU A 124 4.39 7.85 0.62
N VAL A 125 3.15 7.91 1.09
CA VAL A 125 2.78 8.63 2.31
C VAL A 125 1.91 7.74 3.18
N MET A 126 2.32 7.56 4.43
CA MET A 126 1.47 7.03 5.49
C MET A 126 1.11 8.17 6.43
N VAL A 127 -0.18 8.31 6.72
CA VAL A 127 -0.72 9.34 7.62
C VAL A 127 -1.41 8.65 8.78
N GLN A 128 -0.98 8.93 10.00
CA GLN A 128 -1.63 8.43 11.20
C GLN A 128 -1.89 9.57 12.20
N THR A 129 -3.01 9.54 12.91
CA THR A 129 -3.31 10.55 13.93
C THR A 129 -3.97 9.98 15.18
N ASP A 130 -3.69 10.57 16.32
CA ASP A 130 -4.43 10.38 17.58
C ASP A 130 -5.40 11.55 17.88
N GLY A 131 -5.55 12.48 16.93
CA GLY A 131 -6.35 13.70 17.07
C GLY A 131 -5.61 14.91 17.63
N GLN A 132 -4.43 14.73 18.23
CA GLN A 132 -3.54 15.81 18.68
C GLN A 132 -2.25 15.86 17.85
N CYS A 133 -1.72 14.70 17.50
CA CYS A 133 -0.53 14.54 16.68
C CYS A 133 -0.91 13.93 15.32
N VAL A 134 -0.27 14.41 14.26
CA VAL A 134 -0.25 13.76 12.94
C VAL A 134 1.16 13.26 12.68
N SER A 135 1.29 11.96 12.47
CA SER A 135 2.53 11.33 12.03
C SER A 135 2.46 11.06 10.53
N LEU A 136 3.46 11.55 9.81
CA LEU A 136 3.67 11.31 8.39
C LEU A 136 4.90 10.43 8.22
N SER A 137 4.78 9.30 7.53
CA SER A 137 5.94 8.53 7.06
C SER A 137 6.01 8.65 5.54
N VAL A 138 7.13 9.17 5.03
CA VAL A 138 7.27 9.60 3.64
C VAL A 138 8.47 8.93 3.01
N ALA A 139 8.31 8.40 1.80
CA ALA A 139 9.42 7.85 1.02
C ALA A 139 9.30 8.22 -0.46
N ASP A 140 10.45 8.37 -1.12
CA ASP A 140 10.55 8.46 -2.59
C ASP A 140 11.12 7.15 -3.16
N PRO A 141 10.26 6.25 -3.68
CA PRO A 141 10.72 5.00 -4.30
C PRO A 141 11.55 5.22 -5.57
N THR A 142 11.47 6.40 -6.20
CA THR A 142 12.23 6.70 -7.41
C THR A 142 13.70 6.98 -7.13
N GLN A 143 14.04 7.33 -5.87
CA GLN A 143 15.38 7.63 -5.39
C GLN A 143 16.03 8.83 -6.09
N LYS A 144 15.22 9.81 -6.53
CA LYS A 144 15.67 10.93 -7.36
C LYS A 144 15.38 12.30 -6.74
N LEU A 145 14.49 12.36 -5.76
CA LEU A 145 14.10 13.62 -5.13
C LEU A 145 15.03 13.93 -3.96
N ASP A 146 15.53 15.15 -3.91
CA ASP A 146 16.22 15.69 -2.73
C ASP A 146 15.23 16.05 -1.62
N GLN A 147 14.03 16.48 -2.01
CA GLN A 147 13.01 17.00 -1.12
C GLN A 147 11.62 16.79 -1.72
N ILE A 148 10.62 16.68 -0.86
CA ILE A 148 9.20 16.66 -1.23
C ILE A 148 8.39 17.59 -0.33
N GLN A 149 7.33 18.18 -0.87
CA GLN A 149 6.36 18.96 -0.09
C GLN A 149 5.05 18.20 0.05
N ILE A 150 4.59 18.10 1.29
CA ILE A 150 3.29 17.54 1.65
C ILE A 150 2.46 18.64 2.29
N THR A 151 1.27 18.88 1.76
CA THR A 151 0.31 19.81 2.35
C THR A 151 -0.80 19.01 3.01
N ILE A 152 -1.06 19.29 4.29
CA ILE A 152 -2.18 18.68 5.03
C ILE A 152 -3.18 19.73 5.49
N GLY A 153 -4.46 19.35 5.52
CA GLY A 153 -5.53 20.16 6.10
C GLY A 153 -5.42 20.25 7.62
N GLY A 154 -5.47 21.47 8.15
CA GLY A 154 -5.32 21.78 9.57
C GLY A 154 -4.07 22.60 9.87
N VAL A 155 -4.02 23.13 11.10
CA VAL A 155 -2.92 23.96 11.59
C VAL A 155 -2.09 23.13 12.55
N PHE A 156 -0.85 22.83 12.16
CA PHE A 156 0.07 22.03 12.94
C PHE A 156 1.46 22.65 12.96
N GLU A 157 2.21 22.36 14.01
CA GLU A 157 3.62 22.71 14.15
C GLU A 157 4.51 21.48 14.18
N GLY A 158 5.73 21.61 13.68
CA GLY A 158 6.69 20.52 13.63
C GLY A 158 7.86 20.85 12.70
N THR A 159 8.78 19.91 12.57
CA THR A 159 9.96 20.09 11.71
C THR A 159 9.53 20.23 10.25
N GLY A 160 10.00 21.28 9.57
CA GLY A 160 9.69 21.56 8.17
C GLY A 160 8.27 22.06 7.91
N ALA A 161 7.45 22.26 8.96
CA ALA A 161 6.07 22.71 8.84
C ALA A 161 5.97 24.24 8.77
N VAL A 162 5.17 24.73 7.83
CA VAL A 162 4.80 26.14 7.67
C VAL A 162 3.28 26.22 7.54
N VAL A 163 2.63 27.02 8.38
CA VAL A 163 1.18 27.21 8.35
C VAL A 163 0.81 28.24 7.28
N GLU A 164 -0.10 27.85 6.38
CA GLU A 164 -0.65 28.69 5.32
C GLU A 164 -2.19 28.70 5.42
N GLY A 165 -2.73 29.66 6.18
CA GLY A 165 -4.17 29.76 6.42
C GLY A 165 -4.69 28.59 7.26
N SER A 166 -5.51 27.72 6.66
CA SER A 166 -6.03 26.51 7.30
C SER A 166 -5.26 25.24 6.93
N LEU A 167 -4.10 25.38 6.27
CA LEU A 167 -3.26 24.28 5.81
C LEU A 167 -1.90 24.34 6.51
N THR A 168 -1.24 23.18 6.58
CA THR A 168 0.16 23.06 6.97
C THR A 168 0.95 22.46 5.81
N VAL A 169 1.93 23.20 5.31
CA VAL A 169 2.87 22.74 4.29
C VAL A 169 4.11 22.20 5.00
N VAL A 170 4.43 20.95 4.75
CA VAL A 170 5.54 20.21 5.35
C VAL A 170 6.58 19.95 4.28
N THR A 171 7.76 20.51 4.48
CA THR A 171 8.92 20.26 3.64
C THR A 171 9.73 19.11 4.22
N VAL A 172 9.87 18.02 3.46
CA VAL A 172 10.55 16.79 3.90
C VAL A 172 11.83 16.61 3.08
N ASP A 173 12.98 16.73 3.74
CA ASP A 173 14.27 16.40 3.15
C ASP A 173 14.42 14.89 3.04
N LEU A 174 14.64 14.39 1.82
CA LEU A 174 14.68 12.96 1.54
C LEU A 174 16.12 12.43 1.61
N PRO A 175 16.33 11.19 2.09
CA PRO A 175 17.66 10.59 2.17
C PRO A 175 18.28 10.42 0.79
N GLN A 176 19.61 10.63 0.70
CA GLN A 176 20.37 10.59 -0.55
C GLN A 176 21.39 9.45 -0.58
N ASN A 177 21.95 9.17 -1.76
CA ASN A 177 22.99 8.16 -2.00
C ASN A 177 22.56 6.74 -1.58
N GLU A 178 23.38 6.04 -0.80
CA GLU A 178 23.12 4.68 -0.30
C GLU A 178 21.85 4.58 0.57
N TRP A 179 21.30 5.71 1.01
CA TRP A 179 20.08 5.78 1.81
C TRP A 179 18.85 6.17 0.98
N ALA A 180 19.00 6.45 -0.32
CA ALA A 180 17.88 6.89 -1.16
C ALA A 180 16.73 5.89 -1.16
N GLY A 181 15.50 6.41 -1.03
CA GLY A 181 14.28 5.62 -0.87
C GLY A 181 13.97 5.17 0.56
N LYS A 182 14.82 5.48 1.53
CA LYS A 182 14.50 5.29 2.95
C LYS A 182 13.38 6.25 3.39
N THR A 183 12.50 5.73 4.25
CA THR A 183 11.41 6.51 4.88
C THR A 183 11.94 7.58 5.83
N VAL A 184 11.28 8.73 5.81
CA VAL A 184 11.42 9.83 6.79
C VAL A 184 10.11 9.97 7.56
N ASP A 185 10.21 9.98 8.88
CA ASP A 185 9.07 10.19 9.77
C ASP A 185 9.03 11.64 10.26
N VAL A 186 7.86 12.26 10.15
CA VAL A 186 7.59 13.62 10.63
C VAL A 186 6.41 13.56 11.59
N SER A 187 6.56 14.15 12.77
CA SER A 187 5.47 14.33 13.75
C SER A 187 5.08 15.79 13.82
N LEU A 188 3.78 16.05 13.75
CA LEU A 188 3.18 17.37 13.72
C LEU A 188 2.16 17.50 14.85
N LEU A 189 2.33 18.49 15.71
CA LEU A 189 1.42 18.75 16.83
C LEU A 189 0.36 19.78 16.42
N LYS A 190 -0.90 19.50 16.75
CA LYS A 190 -2.01 20.41 16.49
C LYS A 190 -1.87 21.68 17.33
N GLN A 191 -2.07 22.84 16.70
CA GLN A 191 -2.15 24.13 17.41
C GLN A 191 -3.53 24.42 17.98
#